data_AF-A0A523SXA9-F1
#
_entry.id   AF-A0A523SXA9-F1
#
_cell.length_a   1.000
_cell.length_b   1.000
_cell.length_c   1.000
_cell.angle_alpha   90.00
_cell.angle_beta   90.00
_cell.angle_gamma   90.00
#
_symmetry.space_group_name_H-M   'P 1'
#
loop_
_entity.id
_entity.type
_entity.pdbx_description
1 polymer ?
#
loop_
_entity_poly.entity_id
_entity_poly.type
_entity_poly.pdbx_seq_one_letter_code
_entity_poly.pdbx_strand_id
1 'polypeptide(L)'
;MPQKATPQNKKTGKGKDKTSVLSPLDAVEMVWALTGKSSSEESTQTTAIGVETRLDSILKSHDGPQGDQQEKRYLAGAKAAIESTRRSLDIIHKGRELNFEENAKLREETLNAIKETLSFGTKARDFLKSLPTMAITTAVGDFALIGVLDNLLLHRCSQYRTLIIVLFSLFAAGVGYLIYLGARRVARRMKEGFYITQDYERNRYYEQYLRRSVVALHSLYLRLEAVHKEAFNKEYLPGANVTLLIKSVIAGVGPTFCTYIQKHHWERKITPKLWSICETGNEEAKKQCPFWEGKRS
;
A
#
# COMPACT_ATOMS: atom_id res chain seq x y z
N MET A 1 9.86 -23.00 -49.89
CA MET A 1 8.39 -23.02 -49.97
C MET A 1 7.81 -22.92 -48.57
N PRO A 2 6.80 -22.07 -48.31
CA PRO A 2 6.65 -20.69 -48.75
C PRO A 2 6.64 -19.71 -47.56
N GLN A 3 7.12 -18.49 -47.84
CA GLN A 3 6.91 -17.31 -47.03
C GLN A 3 5.41 -17.11 -46.79
N LYS A 4 5.00 -17.01 -45.53
CA LYS A 4 3.63 -16.64 -45.19
C LYS A 4 3.49 -15.14 -45.38
N ALA A 5 2.86 -14.79 -46.49
CA ALA A 5 2.52 -13.44 -46.88
C ALA A 5 1.77 -12.71 -45.76
N THR A 6 2.33 -11.57 -45.38
CA THR A 6 1.64 -10.52 -44.65
C THR A 6 0.41 -10.09 -45.46
N PRO A 7 -0.81 -10.12 -44.92
CA PRO A 7 -1.92 -9.49 -45.59
C PRO A 7 -1.74 -7.97 -45.48
N GLN A 8 -1.32 -7.38 -46.60
CA GLN A 8 -1.53 -5.95 -46.89
C GLN A 8 -3.03 -5.68 -46.79
N ASN A 9 -3.48 -5.09 -45.67
CA ASN A 9 -4.85 -4.62 -45.61
C ASN A 9 -4.93 -3.22 -46.24
N LYS A 10 -5.52 -3.24 -47.44
CA LYS A 10 -5.97 -2.15 -48.27
C LYS A 10 -6.31 -0.85 -47.50
N LYS A 11 -5.72 0.23 -47.99
CA LYS A 11 -6.30 1.58 -47.93
C LYS A 11 -7.70 1.54 -48.57
N THR A 12 -8.75 1.49 -47.76
CA THR A 12 -10.13 1.75 -48.21
C THR A 12 -10.62 3.06 -47.60
N GLY A 13 -10.90 4.03 -48.47
CA GLY A 13 -11.98 5.02 -48.35
C GLY A 13 -12.02 5.92 -47.11
N LYS A 14 -11.71 7.20 -47.31
CA LYS A 14 -12.08 8.33 -46.44
C LYS A 14 -13.55 8.23 -46.00
N GLY A 15 -13.79 7.92 -44.74
CA GLY A 15 -14.98 8.35 -44.00
C GLY A 15 -14.55 9.43 -43.01
N LYS A 16 -14.89 10.70 -43.26
CA LYS A 16 -14.70 11.85 -42.36
C LYS A 16 -15.68 11.81 -41.17
N ASP A 17 -15.86 10.65 -40.55
CA ASP A 17 -16.90 10.42 -39.54
C ASP A 17 -16.34 10.16 -38.14
N LYS A 18 -15.01 10.13 -38.01
CA LYS A 18 -14.29 9.94 -36.75
C LYS A 18 -13.16 10.96 -36.65
N THR A 19 -12.91 11.46 -35.45
CA THR A 19 -11.66 12.17 -35.11
C THR A 19 -10.47 11.36 -35.61
N SER A 20 -9.62 11.99 -36.44
CA SER A 20 -8.46 11.36 -37.05
C SER A 20 -7.20 11.53 -36.20
N VAL A 21 -7.25 12.46 -35.25
CA VAL A 21 -6.09 12.97 -34.51
C VAL A 21 -6.01 12.43 -33.08
N LEU A 22 -7.14 12.35 -32.38
CA LEU A 22 -7.17 11.90 -30.98
C LEU A 22 -8.47 11.15 -30.70
N SER A 23 -8.40 9.84 -30.53
CA SER A 23 -9.56 9.08 -30.08
C SER A 23 -9.85 9.31 -28.59
N PRO A 24 -11.11 9.23 -28.15
CA PRO A 24 -11.46 9.24 -26.74
C PRO A 24 -10.71 8.20 -25.90
N LEU A 25 -10.41 7.03 -26.46
CA LEU A 25 -9.67 5.98 -25.77
C LEU A 25 -8.18 6.32 -25.64
N ASP A 26 -7.54 6.77 -26.73
CA ASP A 26 -6.13 7.21 -26.70
C ASP A 26 -5.94 8.34 -25.69
N ALA A 27 -6.89 9.28 -25.62
CA ALA A 27 -6.85 10.38 -24.66
C ALA A 27 -6.92 9.88 -23.21
N VAL A 28 -7.76 8.88 -22.92
CA VAL A 28 -7.84 8.24 -21.60
C VAL A 28 -6.53 7.53 -21.26
N GLU A 29 -5.97 6.76 -22.19
CA GLU A 29 -4.69 6.05 -21.99
C GLU A 29 -3.54 7.01 -21.76
N MET A 30 -3.46 8.09 -22.55
CA MET A 30 -2.46 9.14 -22.37
C MET A 30 -2.61 9.81 -21.01
N VAL A 31 -3.83 10.18 -20.59
CA VAL A 31 -4.08 10.79 -19.28
C VAL A 31 -3.73 9.84 -18.12
N TRP A 32 -4.01 8.55 -18.26
CA TRP A 32 -3.57 7.56 -17.29
C TRP A 32 -2.05 7.45 -17.23
N ALA A 33 -1.37 7.36 -18.37
CA ALA A 33 0.10 7.30 -18.45
C ALA A 33 0.78 8.54 -17.85
N LEU A 34 0.15 9.72 -17.92
CA LEU A 34 0.65 10.95 -17.30
C LEU A 34 0.75 10.87 -15.77
N THR A 35 0.00 9.97 -15.12
CA THR A 35 0.15 9.73 -13.68
C THR A 35 1.53 9.17 -13.32
N GLY A 36 2.24 8.57 -14.28
CA GLY A 36 3.60 8.07 -14.13
C GLY A 36 4.65 9.15 -13.85
N LYS A 37 4.33 10.44 -14.07
CA LYS A 37 5.23 11.56 -13.72
C LYS A 37 5.57 11.62 -12.24
N SER A 38 4.65 11.18 -11.40
CA SER A 38 4.82 11.15 -9.95
C SER A 38 5.35 9.81 -9.45
N SER A 39 5.73 8.89 -10.35
CA SER A 39 6.37 7.62 -9.99
C SER A 39 7.78 7.87 -9.47
N SER A 40 8.28 7.00 -8.59
CA SER A 40 9.69 6.99 -8.18
C SER A 40 10.61 6.38 -9.23
N GLU A 41 10.06 5.69 -10.24
CA GLU A 41 10.83 5.00 -11.28
C GLU A 41 11.11 5.92 -12.48
N GLU A 42 12.39 6.06 -12.83
CA GLU A 42 12.86 6.92 -13.92
C GLU A 42 12.30 6.53 -15.30
N SER A 43 12.15 5.22 -15.57
CA SER A 43 11.55 4.71 -16.82
C SER A 43 10.09 5.13 -16.98
N THR A 44 9.33 5.08 -15.88
CA THR A 44 7.91 5.46 -15.83
C THR A 44 7.74 6.97 -15.96
N GLN A 45 8.62 7.76 -15.33
CA GLN A 45 8.66 9.22 -15.50
C GLN A 45 8.98 9.63 -16.94
N THR A 46 10.00 9.02 -17.55
CA THR A 46 10.43 9.30 -18.93
C THR A 46 9.30 9.02 -19.93
N THR A 47 8.61 7.90 -19.75
CA THR A 47 7.43 7.53 -20.55
C THR A 47 6.34 8.59 -20.42
N ALA A 48 6.05 9.05 -19.20
CA ALA A 48 5.01 10.05 -18.96
C ALA A 48 5.37 11.43 -19.55
N ILE A 49 6.64 11.83 -19.53
CA ILE A 49 7.12 13.05 -20.20
C ILE A 49 6.97 12.94 -21.72
N GLY A 50 7.30 11.78 -22.29
CA GLY A 50 7.11 11.51 -23.73
C GLY A 50 5.63 11.60 -24.14
N VAL A 51 4.73 11.01 -23.33
CA VAL A 51 3.29 11.08 -23.54
C VAL A 51 2.78 12.52 -23.44
N GLU A 52 3.24 13.32 -22.47
CA GLU A 52 2.86 14.72 -22.36
C GLU A 52 3.27 15.52 -23.60
N THR A 53 4.52 15.34 -24.04
CA THR A 53 5.05 16.04 -25.23
C THR A 53 4.24 15.70 -26.47
N ARG A 54 3.86 14.42 -26.64
CA ARG A 54 3.00 13.97 -27.73
C ARG A 54 1.60 14.57 -27.65
N LEU A 55 0.98 14.56 -26.46
CA LEU A 55 -0.34 15.13 -26.25
C LEU A 55 -0.35 16.65 -26.53
N ASP A 56 0.66 17.37 -26.04
CA ASP A 56 0.81 18.80 -26.29
C ASP A 56 1.00 19.11 -27.78
N SER A 57 1.78 18.29 -28.49
CA SER A 57 1.96 18.41 -29.94
C SER A 57 0.64 18.20 -30.68
N ILE A 58 -0.15 17.19 -30.30
CA ILE A 58 -1.48 16.93 -30.85
C ILE A 58 -2.41 18.14 -30.62
N LEU A 59 -2.44 18.67 -29.39
CA LEU A 59 -3.31 19.78 -29.03
C LEU A 59 -2.89 21.11 -29.69
N LYS A 60 -1.59 21.34 -29.92
CA LYS A 60 -1.06 22.58 -30.55
C LYS A 60 -1.06 22.54 -32.08
N SER A 61 -0.88 21.37 -32.69
CA SER A 61 -0.75 21.21 -34.15
C SER A 61 -2.02 21.59 -34.94
N HIS A 62 -3.17 21.72 -34.26
CA HIS A 62 -4.46 22.01 -34.88
C HIS A 62 -4.96 23.44 -34.66
N ASP A 63 -4.15 24.32 -34.05
CA ASP A 63 -4.45 25.75 -33.91
C ASP A 63 -4.23 26.55 -35.23
N GLY A 64 -3.72 25.92 -36.29
CA GLY A 64 -3.44 26.56 -37.58
C GLY A 64 -4.67 26.80 -38.47
N PRO A 65 -4.62 27.74 -39.43
CA PRO A 65 -5.76 28.13 -40.27
C PRO A 65 -6.29 27.01 -41.21
N GLN A 66 -5.52 25.95 -41.47
CA GLN A 66 -5.87 24.90 -42.45
C GLN A 66 -6.52 23.62 -41.88
N GLY A 67 -6.77 23.52 -40.57
CA GLY A 67 -7.41 22.33 -39.97
C GLY A 67 -8.94 22.29 -40.13
N ASP A 68 -9.51 21.08 -40.14
CA ASP A 68 -10.97 20.86 -40.19
C ASP A 68 -11.66 21.55 -38.99
N GLN A 69 -12.68 22.38 -39.27
CA GLN A 69 -13.38 23.19 -38.27
C GLN A 69 -14.02 22.29 -37.18
N GLN A 70 -14.49 21.10 -37.54
CA GLN A 70 -15.07 20.15 -36.60
C GLN A 70 -14.00 19.57 -35.67
N GLU A 71 -12.84 19.23 -36.20
CA GLU A 71 -11.72 18.66 -35.44
C GLU A 71 -11.13 19.69 -34.47
N LYS A 72 -11.06 20.97 -34.86
CA LYS A 72 -10.69 22.07 -33.96
C LYS A 72 -11.65 22.21 -32.78
N ARG A 73 -12.96 22.17 -33.03
CA ARG A 73 -13.98 22.23 -31.97
C ARG A 73 -13.86 21.04 -31.01
N TYR A 74 -13.65 19.85 -31.56
CA TYR A 74 -13.40 18.66 -30.75
C TYR A 74 -12.14 18.80 -29.88
N LEU A 75 -11.01 19.20 -30.46
CA LEU A 75 -9.75 19.33 -29.73
C LEU A 75 -9.78 20.41 -28.65
N ALA A 76 -10.48 21.52 -28.88
CA ALA A 76 -10.68 22.56 -27.86
C ALA A 76 -11.47 22.03 -26.65
N GLY A 77 -12.59 21.32 -26.89
CA GLY A 77 -13.37 20.68 -25.82
C GLY A 77 -12.61 19.55 -25.13
N ALA A 78 -11.86 18.75 -25.91
CA ALA A 78 -11.03 17.67 -25.40
C ALA A 78 -9.92 18.17 -24.48
N LYS A 79 -9.24 19.27 -24.86
CA LYS A 79 -8.19 19.91 -24.03
C LYS A 79 -8.73 20.25 -22.64
N ALA A 80 -9.87 20.92 -22.55
CA ALA A 80 -10.47 21.29 -21.27
C ALA A 80 -10.85 20.06 -20.43
N ALA A 81 -11.41 19.01 -21.05
CA ALA A 81 -11.76 17.77 -20.37
C ALA A 81 -10.53 17.01 -19.85
N ILE A 82 -9.48 16.94 -20.65
CA ILE A 82 -8.20 16.31 -20.33
C ILE A 82 -7.51 17.04 -19.17
N GLU A 83 -7.39 18.37 -19.25
CA GLU A 83 -6.79 19.18 -18.18
C GLU A 83 -7.56 19.05 -16.87
N SER A 84 -8.89 19.09 -16.92
CA SER A 84 -9.74 18.89 -15.74
C SER A 84 -9.51 17.52 -15.11
N THR A 85 -9.49 16.46 -15.91
CA THR A 85 -9.30 15.09 -15.42
C THR A 85 -7.90 14.89 -14.85
N ARG A 86 -6.88 15.47 -15.50
CA ARG A 86 -5.50 15.45 -15.00
C ARG A 86 -5.39 16.08 -13.60
N ARG A 87 -6.06 17.22 -13.37
CA ARG A 87 -6.10 17.84 -12.02
C ARG A 87 -6.80 16.93 -11.01
N SER A 88 -7.91 16.29 -11.39
CA SER A 88 -8.59 15.33 -10.50
C SER A 88 -7.70 14.13 -10.15
N LEU A 89 -6.98 13.58 -11.12
CA LEU A 89 -6.04 12.48 -10.89
C LEU A 89 -4.86 12.89 -10.02
N ASP A 90 -4.35 14.11 -10.17
CA ASP A 90 -3.29 14.67 -9.30
C ASP A 90 -3.78 14.80 -7.84
N ILE A 91 -5.01 15.28 -7.62
CA ILE A 91 -5.60 15.33 -6.28
C ILE A 91 -5.76 13.91 -5.70
N ILE A 92 -6.25 12.96 -6.50
CA ILE A 92 -6.39 11.55 -6.10
C ILE A 92 -5.02 10.95 -5.72
N HIS A 93 -3.97 11.28 -6.49
CA HIS A 93 -2.61 10.84 -6.23
C HIS A 93 -2.06 11.41 -4.92
N LYS A 94 -2.16 12.73 -4.72
CA LYS A 94 -1.74 13.40 -3.48
C LYS A 94 -2.48 12.86 -2.27
N GLY A 95 -3.77 12.59 -2.39
CA GLY A 95 -4.54 11.95 -1.32
C GLY A 95 -4.01 10.56 -0.94
N ARG A 96 -3.54 9.77 -1.92
CA ARG A 96 -2.89 8.48 -1.66
C ARG A 96 -1.57 8.66 -0.91
N GLU A 97 -0.74 9.61 -1.34
CA GLU A 97 0.55 9.88 -0.70
C GLU A 97 0.38 10.31 0.76
N LEU A 98 -0.59 11.19 1.04
CA LEU A 98 -0.92 11.59 2.42
C LEU A 98 -1.33 10.40 3.29
N ASN A 99 -2.20 9.52 2.77
CA ASN A 99 -2.59 8.31 3.50
C ASN A 99 -1.40 7.38 3.76
N PHE A 100 -0.46 7.26 2.82
CA PHE A 100 0.74 6.45 2.98
C PHE A 100 1.72 7.08 3.98
N GLU A 101 1.88 8.40 3.97
CA GLU A 101 2.72 9.13 4.91
C GLU A 101 2.18 9.02 6.35
N GLU A 102 0.88 9.21 6.55
CA GLU A 102 0.23 9.03 7.84
C GLU A 102 0.39 7.59 8.36
N ASN A 103 0.15 6.61 7.48
CA ASN A 103 0.36 5.20 7.81
C ASN A 103 1.83 4.86 8.14
N ALA A 104 2.79 5.52 7.49
CA ALA A 104 4.21 5.36 7.80
C ALA A 104 4.57 5.97 9.17
N LYS A 105 4.02 7.15 9.52
CA LYS A 105 4.21 7.78 10.84
C LYS A 105 3.64 6.90 11.96
N LEU A 106 2.42 6.40 11.80
CA LEU A 106 1.78 5.48 12.76
C LEU A 106 2.61 4.20 12.96
N ARG A 107 3.24 3.69 11.90
CA ARG A 107 4.19 2.57 11.98
C ARG A 107 5.41 2.92 12.81
N GLU A 108 6.02 4.06 12.56
CA GLU A 108 7.21 4.47 13.28
C GLU A 108 6.94 4.63 14.78
N GLU A 109 5.84 5.31 15.15
CA GLU A 109 5.42 5.47 16.54
C GLU A 109 5.19 4.12 17.22
N THR A 110 4.47 3.20 16.56
CA THR A 110 4.20 1.87 17.11
C THR A 110 5.48 1.04 17.25
N LEU A 111 6.37 1.08 16.26
CA LEU A 111 7.66 0.39 16.34
C LEU A 111 8.55 0.97 17.45
N ASN A 112 8.49 2.28 17.69
CA ASN A 112 9.22 2.92 18.77
C ASN A 112 8.66 2.49 20.14
N ALA A 113 7.35 2.44 20.32
CA ALA A 113 6.74 1.90 21.55
C ALA A 113 7.14 0.43 21.81
N ILE A 114 7.18 -0.40 20.76
CA ILE A 114 7.65 -1.80 20.87
C ILE A 114 9.14 -1.85 21.21
N LYS A 115 9.97 -0.99 20.59
CA LYS A 115 11.41 -0.91 20.89
C LYS A 115 11.65 -0.47 22.34
N GLU A 116 10.93 0.52 22.84
CA GLU A 116 11.02 0.97 24.22
C GLU A 116 10.74 -0.16 25.19
N THR A 117 9.65 -0.91 24.94
CA THR A 117 9.28 -2.10 25.72
C THR A 117 10.36 -3.18 25.69
N LEU A 118 11.01 -3.40 24.55
CA LEU A 118 12.13 -4.34 24.42
C LEU A 118 13.42 -3.84 25.09
N SER A 119 13.66 -2.52 25.05
CA SER A 119 14.84 -1.86 25.64
C SER A 119 14.79 -1.82 27.17
N PHE A 120 13.59 -1.84 27.75
CA PHE A 120 13.42 -2.04 29.20
C PHE A 120 14.06 -3.36 29.64
N GLY A 121 13.91 -4.43 28.85
CA GLY A 121 14.53 -5.72 29.11
C GLY A 121 16.06 -5.73 28.98
N THR A 122 16.65 -4.95 28.07
CA THR A 122 18.11 -4.81 27.99
C THR A 122 18.66 -3.97 29.13
N LYS A 123 17.98 -2.86 29.48
CA LYS A 123 18.32 -2.04 30.66
C LYS A 123 18.21 -2.83 31.97
N ALA A 124 17.18 -3.66 32.11
CA ALA A 124 17.03 -4.56 33.26
C ALA A 124 18.11 -5.65 33.29
N ARG A 125 18.49 -6.20 32.12
CA ARG A 125 19.62 -7.14 32.01
C ARG A 125 20.94 -6.48 32.40
N ASP A 126 21.18 -5.24 31.98
CA ASP A 126 22.41 -4.52 32.30
C ASP A 126 22.43 -4.10 33.78
N PHE A 127 21.28 -3.74 34.37
CA PHE A 127 21.12 -3.58 35.82
C PHE A 127 21.42 -4.88 36.59
N LEU A 128 20.93 -6.04 36.10
CA LEU A 128 21.23 -7.35 36.68
C LEU A 128 22.69 -7.77 36.51
N LYS A 129 23.36 -7.40 35.43
CA LYS A 129 24.81 -7.61 35.28
C LYS A 129 25.63 -6.70 36.19
N SER A 130 25.10 -5.53 36.57
CA SER A 130 25.75 -4.63 37.53
C SER A 130 25.50 -5.01 38.99
N LEU A 131 24.49 -5.84 39.28
CA LEU A 131 24.14 -6.27 40.64
C LEU A 131 25.23 -7.09 41.36
N PRO A 132 25.98 -8.02 40.71
CA PRO A 132 27.13 -8.67 41.32
C PRO A 132 28.25 -7.69 41.73
N THR A 133 28.39 -6.57 41.02
CA THR A 133 29.45 -5.58 41.25
C THR A 133 29.04 -4.49 42.25
N MET A 134 27.75 -4.14 42.32
CA MET A 134 27.19 -3.22 43.34
C MET A 134 27.03 -3.86 44.72
N ALA A 135 26.79 -5.18 44.80
CA ALA A 135 26.70 -5.91 46.07
C ALA A 135 28.02 -5.90 46.86
N ILE A 136 29.15 -5.60 46.22
CA ILE A 136 30.47 -5.53 46.86
C ILE A 136 30.84 -4.07 47.23
N THR A 137 30.10 -3.06 46.76
CA THR A 137 30.52 -1.63 46.90
C THR A 137 29.50 -0.64 47.48
N THR A 138 28.24 -1.02 47.77
CA THR A 138 27.24 -0.08 48.30
C THR A 138 26.77 -0.38 49.73
N ALA A 139 27.60 -0.01 50.71
CA ALA A 139 27.29 -0.02 52.14
C ALA A 139 26.30 1.08 52.61
N VAL A 140 25.45 1.63 51.72
CA VAL A 140 24.60 2.81 52.06
C VAL A 140 23.10 2.61 51.75
N GLY A 141 22.70 1.55 51.03
CA GLY A 141 21.29 1.28 50.70
C GLY A 141 20.59 0.21 51.55
N ASP A 142 21.32 -0.44 52.46
CA ASP A 142 20.92 -1.71 53.07
C ASP A 142 19.84 -1.62 54.16
N PHE A 143 19.42 -0.43 54.61
CA PHE A 143 18.57 -0.36 55.81
C PHE A 143 17.06 -0.51 55.58
N ALA A 144 16.53 -0.23 54.39
CA ALA A 144 15.07 -0.23 54.18
C ALA A 144 14.50 -1.58 53.71
N LEU A 145 15.17 -2.26 52.78
CA LEU A 145 14.72 -3.57 52.28
C LEU A 145 15.17 -4.73 53.18
N ILE A 146 16.34 -4.63 53.81
CA ILE A 146 16.77 -5.62 54.81
C ILE A 146 15.92 -5.51 56.06
N GLY A 147 15.57 -4.31 56.54
CA GLY A 147 14.72 -4.17 57.74
C GLY A 147 13.33 -4.82 57.61
N VAL A 148 12.74 -4.82 56.41
CA VAL A 148 11.47 -5.50 56.13
C VAL A 148 11.66 -7.02 56.01
N LEU A 149 12.76 -7.50 55.42
CA LEU A 149 13.07 -8.95 55.36
C LEU A 149 13.55 -9.52 56.71
N ASP A 150 14.27 -8.73 57.52
CA ASP A 150 14.79 -9.11 58.85
C ASP A 150 13.64 -9.36 59.82
N ASN A 151 12.62 -8.48 59.79
CA ASN A 151 11.44 -8.61 60.65
C ASN A 151 10.47 -9.71 60.20
N LEU A 152 10.39 -10.02 58.89
CA LEU A 152 9.42 -11.01 58.40
C LEU A 152 9.96 -12.45 58.30
N LEU A 153 11.28 -12.65 58.10
CA LEU A 153 11.82 -13.98 57.74
C LEU A 153 13.09 -14.41 58.49
N LEU A 154 13.90 -13.51 59.03
CA LEU A 154 15.31 -13.82 59.33
C LEU A 154 15.74 -13.75 60.80
N HIS A 155 14.85 -13.37 61.73
CA HIS A 155 15.27 -13.21 63.14
C HIS A 155 15.73 -14.53 63.83
N ARG A 156 15.35 -15.71 63.33
CA ARG A 156 15.69 -17.02 63.96
C ARG A 156 16.85 -17.80 63.34
N CYS A 157 17.37 -17.43 62.17
CA CYS A 157 18.36 -18.23 61.43
C CYS A 157 19.60 -17.40 61.03
N SER A 158 20.39 -16.98 62.02
CA SER A 158 21.62 -16.19 61.83
C SER A 158 22.67 -16.88 60.93
N GLN A 159 22.82 -18.20 61.00
CA GLN A 159 23.84 -18.94 60.23
C GLN A 159 23.49 -19.16 58.76
N TYR A 160 22.22 -19.04 58.37
CA TYR A 160 21.76 -19.30 56.98
C TYR A 160 21.33 -18.03 56.24
N ARG A 161 21.43 -16.85 56.87
CA ARG A 161 20.95 -15.57 56.32
C ARG A 161 21.53 -15.26 54.94
N THR A 162 22.85 -15.37 54.77
CA THR A 162 23.52 -15.12 53.48
C THR A 162 23.05 -16.10 52.39
N LEU A 163 22.88 -17.36 52.75
CA LEU A 163 22.42 -18.40 51.82
C LEU A 163 20.95 -18.18 51.40
N ILE A 164 20.09 -17.75 52.32
CA ILE A 164 18.68 -17.42 52.03
C ILE A 164 18.58 -16.20 51.10
N ILE A 165 19.38 -15.15 51.34
CA ILE A 165 19.42 -13.96 50.47
C ILE A 165 19.91 -14.32 49.06
N VAL A 166 20.94 -15.17 48.95
CA VAL A 166 21.44 -15.65 47.66
C VAL A 166 20.41 -16.51 46.94
N LEU A 167 19.73 -17.43 47.64
CA LEU A 167 18.67 -18.25 47.04
C LEU A 167 17.48 -17.40 46.58
N PHE A 168 17.06 -16.42 47.38
CA PHE A 168 15.95 -15.52 47.04
C PHE A 168 16.29 -14.63 45.84
N SER A 169 17.51 -14.10 45.77
CA SER A 169 17.97 -13.30 44.62
C SER A 169 18.08 -14.15 43.34
N LEU A 170 18.57 -15.39 43.43
CA LEU A 170 18.56 -16.32 42.30
C LEU A 170 17.14 -16.68 41.85
N PHE A 171 16.22 -16.91 42.80
CA PHE A 171 14.82 -17.16 42.50
C PHE A 171 14.14 -15.96 41.81
N ALA A 172 14.33 -14.76 42.36
CA ALA A 172 13.81 -13.52 41.77
C ALA A 172 14.38 -13.26 40.37
N ALA A 173 15.68 -13.53 40.15
CA ALA A 173 16.29 -13.44 38.82
C ALA A 173 15.69 -14.46 37.84
N GLY A 174 15.45 -15.69 38.29
CA GLY A 174 14.77 -16.73 37.51
C GLY A 174 13.35 -16.35 37.10
N VAL A 175 12.56 -15.84 38.04
CA VAL A 175 11.20 -15.32 37.78
C VAL A 175 11.24 -14.14 36.80
N GLY A 176 12.15 -13.18 37.01
CA GLY A 176 12.35 -12.05 36.11
C GLY A 176 12.72 -12.47 34.68
N TYR A 177 13.56 -13.49 34.52
CA TYR A 177 13.92 -14.03 33.21
C TYR A 177 12.72 -14.68 32.50
N LEU A 178 11.88 -15.43 33.22
CA LEU A 178 10.66 -16.01 32.66
C LEU A 178 9.66 -14.93 32.21
N ILE A 179 9.49 -13.87 33.01
CA ILE A 179 8.66 -12.71 32.64
C ILE A 179 9.22 -12.04 31.37
N TYR A 180 10.54 -11.85 31.28
CA TYR A 180 11.20 -11.30 30.10
C TYR A 180 10.97 -12.15 28.84
N LEU A 181 11.08 -13.49 28.95
CA LEU A 181 10.80 -14.39 27.83
C LEU A 181 9.34 -14.28 27.36
N GLY A 182 8.40 -14.20 28.30
CA GLY A 182 6.98 -13.96 28.03
C GLY A 182 6.76 -12.64 27.29
N ALA A 183 7.28 -11.53 27.83
CA ALA A 183 7.19 -10.21 27.22
C ALA A 183 7.80 -10.18 25.81
N ARG A 184 8.97 -10.80 25.60
CA ARG A 184 9.60 -10.90 24.28
C ARG A 184 8.75 -11.67 23.28
N ARG A 185 8.07 -12.74 23.70
CA ARG A 185 7.18 -13.52 22.83
C ARG A 185 5.92 -12.74 22.45
N VAL A 186 5.34 -12.01 23.40
CA VAL A 186 4.19 -11.11 23.15
C VAL A 186 4.59 -9.99 22.20
N ALA A 187 5.72 -9.32 22.45
CA ALA A 187 6.22 -8.23 21.62
C ALA A 187 6.45 -8.66 20.15
N ARG A 188 7.01 -9.86 19.92
CA ARG A 188 7.17 -10.39 18.54
C ARG A 188 5.82 -10.59 17.85
N ARG A 189 4.86 -11.23 18.53
CA ARG A 189 3.52 -11.47 17.97
C ARG A 189 2.80 -10.17 17.64
N MET A 190 2.89 -9.17 18.53
CA MET A 190 2.33 -7.84 18.29
C MET A 190 2.98 -7.17 17.08
N LYS A 191 4.32 -7.23 16.98
CA LYS A 191 5.05 -6.67 15.83
C LYS A 191 4.64 -7.32 14.51
N GLU A 192 4.56 -8.64 14.47
CA GLU A 192 4.15 -9.39 13.28
C GLU A 192 2.70 -9.07 12.87
N GLY A 193 1.76 -9.02 13.82
CA GLY A 193 0.37 -8.65 13.55
C GLY A 193 0.24 -7.21 13.05
N PHE A 194 1.02 -6.29 13.61
CA PHE A 194 1.03 -4.90 13.19
C PHE A 194 1.51 -4.73 11.74
N TYR A 195 2.56 -5.45 11.33
CA TYR A 195 3.01 -5.42 9.93
C TYR A 195 1.93 -5.87 8.96
N ILE A 196 1.18 -6.91 9.30
CA ILE A 196 0.07 -7.43 8.48
C ILE A 196 -1.03 -6.37 8.33
N THR A 197 -1.47 -5.78 9.44
CA THR A 197 -2.52 -4.74 9.41
C THR A 197 -2.07 -3.53 8.60
N GLN A 198 -0.81 -3.12 8.75
CA GLN A 198 -0.29 -2.00 8.00
C GLN A 198 -0.25 -2.29 6.49
N ASP A 199 0.23 -3.46 6.10
CA ASP A 199 0.32 -3.84 4.70
C ASP A 199 -1.08 -3.99 4.07
N TYR A 200 -2.02 -4.53 4.83
CA TYR A 200 -3.45 -4.56 4.49
C TYR A 200 -4.03 -3.15 4.26
N GLU A 201 -3.79 -2.22 5.18
CA GLU A 201 -4.27 -0.83 5.08
C GLU A 201 -3.68 -0.11 3.87
N ARG A 202 -2.36 -0.25 3.64
CA ARG A 202 -1.68 0.34 2.48
C ARG A 202 -2.32 -0.12 1.17
N ASN A 203 -2.53 -1.42 1.03
CA ASN A 203 -3.13 -1.97 -0.18
C ASN A 203 -4.61 -1.58 -0.32
N ARG A 204 -5.34 -1.41 0.78
CA ARG A 204 -6.72 -0.89 0.77
C ARG A 204 -6.79 0.57 0.29
N TYR A 205 -5.86 1.42 0.75
CA TYR A 205 -5.75 2.79 0.23
C TYR A 205 -5.39 2.80 -1.26
N TYR A 206 -4.56 1.87 -1.69
CA TYR A 206 -4.23 1.70 -3.11
C TYR A 206 -5.43 1.26 -3.95
N GLU A 207 -6.24 0.31 -3.47
CA GLU A 207 -7.48 -0.09 -4.12
C GLU A 207 -8.47 1.09 -4.24
N GLN A 208 -8.60 1.90 -3.18
CA GLN A 208 -9.43 3.09 -3.20
C GLN A 208 -8.93 4.14 -4.21
N TYR A 209 -7.60 4.31 -4.30
CA TYR A 209 -6.96 5.14 -5.32
C TYR A 209 -7.35 4.67 -6.72
N LEU A 210 -7.18 3.38 -7.03
CA LEU A 210 -7.53 2.82 -8.34
C LEU A 210 -9.01 2.98 -8.65
N ARG A 211 -9.90 2.71 -7.69
CA ARG A 211 -11.35 2.88 -7.87
C ARG A 211 -11.71 4.34 -8.21
N ARG A 212 -11.11 5.32 -7.53
CA ARG A 212 -11.32 6.74 -7.81
C ARG A 212 -10.77 7.14 -9.17
N SER A 213 -9.60 6.62 -9.55
CA SER A 213 -8.99 6.82 -10.87
C SER A 213 -9.87 6.27 -12.00
N VAL A 214 -10.46 5.07 -11.83
CA VAL A 214 -11.42 4.50 -12.79
C VAL A 214 -12.60 5.45 -13.00
N VAL A 215 -13.17 6.01 -11.93
CA VAL A 215 -14.30 6.96 -12.02
C VAL A 215 -13.90 8.23 -12.78
N ALA A 216 -12.72 8.78 -12.50
CA ALA A 216 -12.21 9.96 -13.19
C ALA A 216 -11.99 9.70 -14.69
N LEU A 217 -11.35 8.58 -15.04
CA LEU A 217 -11.11 8.18 -16.43
C LEU A 217 -12.40 7.86 -17.19
N HIS A 218 -13.37 7.22 -16.52
CA HIS A 218 -14.70 7.00 -17.08
C HIS A 218 -15.43 8.32 -17.38
N SER A 219 -15.35 9.29 -16.45
CA SER A 219 -15.90 10.63 -16.67
C SER A 219 -15.21 11.36 -17.83
N LEU A 220 -13.89 11.18 -17.99
CA LEU A 220 -13.16 11.73 -19.13
C LEU A 220 -13.69 11.16 -20.45
N TYR A 221 -13.80 9.84 -20.54
CA TYR A 221 -14.29 9.18 -21.76
C TYR A 221 -15.67 9.70 -22.16
N LEU A 222 -16.63 9.71 -21.22
CA LEU A 222 -17.99 10.20 -21.49
C LEU A 222 -18.00 11.67 -21.94
N ARG A 223 -17.12 12.50 -21.36
CA ARG A 223 -17.02 13.91 -21.74
C ARG A 223 -16.42 14.08 -23.13
N LEU A 224 -15.41 13.28 -23.48
CA LEU A 224 -14.82 13.27 -24.83
C LEU A 224 -15.81 12.75 -25.87
N GLU A 225 -16.62 11.74 -25.52
CA GLU A 225 -17.68 11.22 -26.38
C GLU A 225 -18.79 12.25 -26.61
N ALA A 226 -19.19 13.00 -25.57
CA ALA A 226 -20.15 14.10 -25.70
C ALA A 226 -19.61 15.20 -26.63
N VAL A 227 -18.36 15.63 -26.44
CA VAL A 227 -17.70 16.63 -27.30
C VAL A 227 -17.54 16.12 -28.75
N HIS A 228 -17.24 14.83 -28.93
CA HIS A 228 -17.21 14.21 -30.25
C HIS A 228 -18.58 14.23 -30.92
N LYS A 229 -19.63 13.84 -30.19
CA LYS A 229 -21.01 13.83 -30.68
C LYS A 229 -21.47 15.24 -31.06
N GLU A 230 -21.08 16.26 -30.30
CA GLU A 230 -21.37 17.66 -30.63
C GLU A 230 -20.64 18.14 -31.91
N ALA A 231 -19.37 17.76 -32.08
CA ALA A 231 -18.57 18.19 -33.23
C ALA A 231 -18.91 17.43 -34.53
N PHE A 232 -19.20 16.14 -34.45
CA PHE A 232 -19.35 15.23 -35.59
C PHE A 232 -20.76 14.63 -35.75
N ASN A 233 -21.71 14.95 -34.84
CA ASN A 233 -23.09 14.42 -34.82
C ASN A 233 -23.18 12.88 -34.80
N LYS A 234 -22.11 12.20 -34.36
CA LYS A 234 -22.02 10.74 -34.29
C LYS A 234 -21.31 10.29 -33.01
N GLU A 235 -21.75 9.16 -32.48
CA GLU A 235 -21.04 8.48 -31.39
C GLU A 235 -19.74 7.88 -31.91
N TYR A 236 -18.69 7.94 -31.08
CA TYR A 236 -17.37 7.45 -31.48
C TYR A 236 -17.34 5.91 -31.57
N LEU A 237 -17.90 5.24 -30.55
CA LEU A 237 -18.05 3.79 -30.46
C LEU A 237 -19.47 3.43 -29.97
N PRO A 238 -20.45 3.30 -30.89
CA PRO A 238 -21.82 2.98 -30.51
C PRO A 238 -21.89 1.58 -29.86
N GLY A 239 -22.54 1.50 -28.69
CA GLY A 239 -22.76 0.24 -27.96
C GLY A 239 -21.55 -0.32 -27.21
N ALA A 240 -20.44 0.43 -27.11
CA ALA A 240 -19.28 -0.02 -26.35
C ALA A 240 -19.53 0.02 -24.83
N ASN A 241 -19.08 -1.01 -24.11
CA ASN A 241 -19.09 -1.01 -22.64
C ASN A 241 -17.89 -0.22 -22.13
N VAL A 242 -18.09 1.08 -21.89
CA VAL A 242 -17.07 2.01 -21.40
C VAL A 242 -16.39 1.51 -20.13
N THR A 243 -17.15 0.90 -19.21
CA THR A 243 -16.58 0.39 -17.96
C THR A 243 -15.55 -0.72 -18.20
N LEU A 244 -15.79 -1.61 -19.18
CA LEU A 244 -14.82 -2.65 -19.53
C LEU A 244 -13.58 -2.07 -20.22
N LEU A 245 -13.75 -1.06 -21.07
CA LEU A 245 -12.64 -0.36 -21.72
C LEU A 245 -11.73 0.31 -20.68
N ILE A 246 -12.29 1.11 -19.77
CA ILE A 246 -11.49 1.76 -18.72
C ILE A 246 -10.83 0.74 -17.79
N LYS A 247 -11.52 -0.37 -17.46
CA LYS A 247 -10.93 -1.45 -16.67
C LYS A 247 -9.75 -2.11 -17.37
N SER A 248 -9.78 -2.22 -18.71
CA SER A 248 -8.65 -2.76 -19.47
C SER A 248 -7.42 -1.85 -19.44
N VAL A 249 -7.61 -0.53 -19.43
CA VAL A 249 -6.50 0.45 -19.32
C VAL A 249 -5.74 0.31 -17.99
N ILE A 250 -6.43 -0.08 -16.92
CA ILE A 250 -5.85 -0.22 -15.57
C ILE A 250 -5.67 -1.70 -15.19
N ALA A 251 -5.84 -2.62 -16.15
CA ALA A 251 -5.71 -4.05 -15.90
C ALA A 251 -4.28 -4.41 -15.46
N GLY A 252 -4.16 -5.28 -14.46
CA GLY A 252 -2.87 -5.74 -13.94
C GLY A 252 -2.20 -4.79 -12.93
N VAL A 253 -2.78 -3.62 -12.67
CA VAL A 253 -2.23 -2.65 -11.70
C VAL A 253 -2.81 -2.87 -10.29
N GLY A 254 -3.94 -3.58 -10.16
CA GLY A 254 -4.64 -3.78 -8.89
C GLY A 254 -3.94 -4.71 -7.90
N PRO A 255 -4.23 -4.57 -6.58
CA PRO A 255 -3.73 -5.50 -5.58
C PRO A 255 -4.32 -6.90 -5.81
N THR A 256 -3.48 -7.92 -5.70
CA THR A 256 -3.84 -9.32 -5.97
C THR A 256 -4.38 -10.01 -4.72
N PHE A 257 -5.33 -9.42 -4.01
CA PHE A 257 -5.79 -10.01 -2.77
C PHE A 257 -6.69 -11.24 -2.95
N CYS A 258 -6.69 -12.10 -1.92
CA CYS A 258 -7.74 -13.10 -1.80
C CYS A 258 -9.09 -12.42 -1.54
N THR A 259 -10.16 -12.96 -2.15
CA THR A 259 -11.50 -12.38 -2.10
C THR A 259 -12.03 -12.20 -0.67
N TYR A 260 -11.58 -13.05 0.26
CA TYR A 260 -12.04 -13.07 1.64
C TYR A 260 -11.11 -12.33 2.61
N ILE A 261 -10.10 -11.60 2.12
CA ILE A 261 -9.09 -10.96 2.96
C ILE A 261 -9.71 -10.03 4.01
N GLN A 262 -10.72 -9.25 3.62
CA GLN A 262 -11.39 -8.32 4.52
C GLN A 262 -12.09 -9.05 5.67
N LYS A 263 -12.77 -10.16 5.36
CA LYS A 263 -13.44 -11.01 6.36
C LYS A 263 -12.41 -11.63 7.31
N HIS A 264 -11.34 -12.22 6.76
CA HIS A 264 -10.29 -12.84 7.57
C HIS A 264 -9.55 -11.84 8.46
N HIS A 265 -9.36 -10.61 7.98
CA HIS A 265 -8.76 -9.53 8.76
C HIS A 265 -9.69 -9.12 9.92
N TRP A 266 -10.99 -8.92 9.65
CA TRP A 266 -11.97 -8.57 10.67
C TRP A 266 -12.11 -9.64 11.76
N GLU A 267 -12.12 -10.91 11.36
CA GLU A 267 -12.22 -12.06 12.27
C GLU A 267 -10.89 -12.41 12.96
N ARG A 268 -9.81 -11.63 12.73
CA ARG A 268 -8.46 -11.88 13.26
C ARG A 268 -7.90 -13.27 12.95
N LYS A 269 -8.28 -13.84 11.81
CA LYS A 269 -7.83 -15.16 11.33
C LYS A 269 -6.52 -15.10 10.54
N ILE A 270 -6.09 -13.91 10.12
CA ILE A 270 -4.84 -13.73 9.38
C ILE A 270 -3.66 -13.88 10.34
N THR A 271 -2.84 -14.90 10.09
CA THR A 271 -1.55 -15.09 10.74
C THR A 271 -0.42 -14.70 9.77
N PRO A 272 0.82 -14.44 10.25
CA PRO A 272 1.94 -14.10 9.37
C PRO A 272 2.20 -15.13 8.27
N LYS A 273 1.96 -16.41 8.57
CA LYS A 273 2.09 -17.50 7.59
C LYS A 273 1.00 -17.48 6.52
N LEU A 274 -0.19 -17.00 6.87
CA LEU A 274 -1.32 -16.90 5.95
C LEU A 274 -1.33 -15.59 5.18
N TRP A 275 -0.62 -14.56 5.67
CA TRP A 275 -0.55 -13.25 5.02
C TRP A 275 -0.04 -13.34 3.58
N SER A 276 1.07 -14.04 3.36
CA SER A 276 1.65 -14.21 2.02
C SER A 276 0.68 -14.88 1.02
N ILE A 277 -0.14 -15.82 1.50
CA ILE A 277 -1.17 -16.48 0.69
C ILE A 277 -2.33 -15.50 0.39
N CYS A 278 -2.73 -14.71 1.39
CA CYS A 278 -3.77 -13.70 1.23
C CYS A 278 -3.35 -12.53 0.33
N GLU A 279 -2.08 -12.13 0.37
CA GLU A 279 -1.50 -11.00 -0.36
C GLU A 279 -1.32 -11.30 -1.85
N THR A 280 -0.81 -12.50 -2.17
CA THR A 280 -0.53 -12.90 -3.56
C THR A 280 -1.79 -13.29 -4.33
N GLY A 281 -2.85 -13.71 -3.63
CA GLY A 281 -4.12 -14.10 -4.24
C GLY A 281 -4.00 -15.24 -5.25
N ASN A 282 -2.88 -15.97 -5.24
CA ASN A 282 -2.65 -17.11 -6.11
C ASN A 282 -3.68 -18.21 -5.81
N GLU A 283 -4.46 -18.62 -6.82
CA GLU A 283 -5.50 -19.64 -6.73
C GLU A 283 -4.98 -21.00 -6.27
N GLU A 284 -3.74 -21.37 -6.60
CA GLU A 284 -3.13 -22.61 -6.15
C GLU A 284 -2.74 -22.54 -4.67
N ALA A 285 -2.20 -21.40 -4.24
CA ALA A 285 -1.84 -21.17 -2.84
C ALA A 285 -3.10 -21.03 -1.95
N LYS A 286 -4.18 -20.45 -2.48
CA LYS A 286 -5.49 -20.33 -1.81
C LYS A 286 -6.05 -21.69 -1.39
N LYS A 287 -5.84 -22.75 -2.18
CA LYS A 287 -6.27 -24.13 -1.82
C LYS A 287 -5.60 -24.67 -0.57
N GLN A 288 -4.45 -24.12 -0.18
CA GLN A 288 -3.72 -24.49 1.03
C GLN A 288 -4.13 -23.64 2.24
N CYS A 289 -5.03 -22.66 2.07
CA CYS A 289 -5.52 -21.82 3.15
C CYS A 289 -6.57 -22.57 3.99
N PRO A 290 -6.37 -22.73 5.31
CA PRO A 290 -7.32 -23.44 6.19
C PRO A 290 -8.64 -22.69 6.37
N PHE A 291 -8.69 -21.41 6.02
CA PHE A 291 -9.89 -20.56 6.08
C PHE A 291 -10.44 -20.28 4.68
N TRP A 292 -10.04 -21.05 3.66
CA TRP A 292 -10.60 -20.88 2.33
C TRP A 292 -12.09 -21.26 2.32
N GLU A 293 -12.95 -20.25 2.17
CA GLU A 293 -14.40 -20.45 2.11
C GLU A 293 -14.91 -20.78 0.70
N GLY A 294 -14.00 -21.04 -0.24
CA GLY A 294 -14.33 -21.20 -1.65
C GLY A 294 -15.48 -22.18 -1.86
N LYS A 295 -16.62 -21.64 -2.30
CA LYS A 295 -17.55 -22.44 -3.08
C LYS A 295 -16.78 -22.93 -4.30
N ARG A 296 -16.68 -24.25 -4.47
CA ARG A 296 -16.50 -24.85 -5.79
C ARG A 296 -17.71 -24.41 -6.62
N SER A 297 -17.55 -23.38 -7.44
CA SER A 297 -18.44 -23.11 -8.56
C SER A 297 -17.64 -23.33 -9.83
#